data_AF-A0A212F6R3-F1
#
_entry.id   AF-A0A212F6R3-F1
#
_cell.length_a   1.000
_cell.length_b   1.000
_cell.length_c   1.000
_cell.angle_alpha   90.00
_cell.angle_beta   90.00
_cell.angle_gamma   90.00
#
_symmetry.space_group_name_H-M   'P 1'
#
loop_
_entity.id
_entity.type
_entity.pdbx_description
1 polymer ?
#
loop_
_entity_poly.entity_id
_entity_poly.type
_entity_poly.pdbx_seq_one_letter_code
_entity_poly.pdbx_strand_id
1 'polypeptide(L)'
;MTSFQFSLRSEVSNTYAVYNQILLDMVPVTILEPAVKSYIACSGILALKVLGMSLLTGRMRYKKKVFANEEDTKLKDSVVKYDDPDVERIRRAHLNDLENIPVFWVVGALYLTTGPSDEVAVNLFRVYTAGRILHTLVYAVKPLPQPARGICFAILALKLLSMSTLTSLVRLSSGIFSNPEDAKAFKGKVKYDDPIVERTRRAHLNDLENIPAFWVIAALYLTTGPVAVVATLLFRVYTASRIIHTLVYAVVPLPQPTRAIAYMIPYLIKWYMGFQFSLRSEVCNTYAVYNQILLDMVPVTILEPAVKSYIACSGILALKVLGMSLLTGRMRYKKKVFANEEDTKLKDSVVKYDDPDVERIRRAHLNDLENIPVFWVVGALYLTTGPSDEVAVNLFRVYTAGRILHTLVYAVKPFPQPARGICFVIPFWITIYMGVKIISHYMIAL
;
A
#
# COMPACT_ATOMS: atom_id res chain seq x y z
N MET A 1 26.19 -37.06 -46.07
CA MET A 1 26.03 -35.60 -45.95
C MET A 1 24.58 -35.17 -45.75
N THR A 2 23.60 -35.85 -46.35
CA THR A 2 22.16 -35.54 -46.26
C THR A 2 21.50 -35.87 -44.91
N SER A 3 21.96 -36.89 -44.17
CA SER A 3 21.41 -37.23 -42.84
C SER A 3 21.79 -36.24 -41.74
N PHE A 4 22.98 -35.65 -41.81
CA PHE A 4 23.48 -34.68 -40.82
C PHE A 4 22.79 -33.32 -40.96
N GLN A 5 22.48 -32.89 -42.19
CA GLN A 5 21.68 -31.69 -42.46
C GLN A 5 20.23 -31.82 -41.98
N PHE A 6 19.65 -33.04 -42.01
CA PHE A 6 18.29 -33.27 -41.52
C PHE A 6 18.23 -33.20 -39.98
N SER A 7 19.24 -33.76 -39.29
CA SER A 7 19.37 -33.71 -37.83
C SER A 7 19.56 -32.28 -37.30
N LEU A 8 20.43 -31.50 -37.96
CA LEU A 8 20.63 -30.08 -37.62
C LEU A 8 19.36 -29.24 -37.86
N ARG A 9 18.60 -29.54 -38.92
CA ARG A 9 17.35 -28.82 -39.22
C ARG A 9 16.24 -29.16 -38.22
N SER A 10 16.19 -30.41 -37.72
CA SER A 10 15.25 -30.80 -36.67
C SER A 10 15.61 -30.21 -35.31
N GLU A 11 16.90 -30.17 -34.92
CA GLU A 11 17.32 -29.55 -33.66
C GLU A 11 17.11 -28.04 -33.65
N VAL A 12 17.41 -27.36 -34.76
CA VAL A 12 17.15 -25.93 -34.93
C VAL A 12 15.65 -25.64 -34.91
N SER A 13 14.82 -26.45 -35.59
CA SER A 13 13.35 -26.34 -35.52
C SER A 13 12.81 -26.57 -34.11
N ASN A 14 13.39 -27.50 -33.36
CA ASN A 14 12.98 -27.79 -31.98
C ASN A 14 13.42 -26.66 -31.03
N THR A 15 14.58 -26.05 -31.28
CA THR A 15 15.06 -24.90 -30.51
C THR A 15 14.20 -23.66 -30.78
N TYR A 16 13.78 -23.41 -32.03
CA TYR A 16 12.82 -22.35 -32.37
C TYR A 16 11.42 -22.64 -31.83
N ALA A 17 10.98 -23.90 -31.83
CA ALA A 17 9.71 -24.31 -31.24
C ALA A 17 9.73 -24.11 -29.71
N VAL A 18 10.79 -24.51 -29.03
CA VAL A 18 10.98 -24.30 -27.58
C VAL A 18 11.14 -22.81 -27.27
N TYR A 19 11.85 -22.04 -28.10
CA TYR A 19 11.97 -20.59 -27.93
C TYR A 19 10.64 -19.87 -28.13
N ASN A 20 9.85 -20.28 -29.13
CA ASN A 20 8.48 -19.80 -29.35
C ASN A 20 7.52 -20.26 -28.25
N GLN A 21 7.68 -21.47 -27.72
CA GLN A 21 6.92 -22.00 -26.58
C GLN A 21 7.24 -21.20 -25.32
N ILE A 22 8.51 -20.90 -25.06
CA ILE A 22 8.96 -20.05 -23.93
C ILE A 22 8.48 -18.60 -24.09
N LEU A 23 8.45 -18.07 -25.33
CA LEU A 23 7.85 -16.77 -25.65
C LEU A 23 6.31 -16.77 -25.56
N LEU A 24 5.65 -17.92 -25.79
CA LEU A 24 4.21 -18.12 -25.61
C LEU A 24 3.84 -18.33 -24.12
N ASP A 25 4.74 -18.93 -23.34
CA ASP A 25 4.59 -19.16 -21.90
C ASP A 25 4.92 -17.90 -21.07
N MET A 26 5.71 -16.96 -21.63
CA MET A 26 5.77 -15.60 -21.12
C MET A 26 4.51 -14.86 -21.56
N VAL A 27 3.46 -14.92 -20.73
CA VAL A 27 2.22 -14.14 -20.90
C VAL A 27 2.63 -12.71 -21.28
N PRO A 28 2.47 -12.29 -22.55
CA PRO A 28 2.84 -10.95 -22.94
C PRO A 28 1.81 -10.04 -22.30
N VAL A 29 2.17 -9.41 -21.18
CA VAL A 29 1.32 -8.41 -20.51
C VAL A 29 1.14 -7.28 -21.51
N THR A 30 0.03 -7.32 -22.25
CA THR A 30 -0.24 -6.32 -23.27
C THR A 30 -0.90 -5.13 -22.62
N ILE A 31 -0.42 -3.93 -22.92
CA ILE A 31 -0.94 -2.65 -22.39
C ILE A 31 -2.44 -2.46 -22.68
N LEU A 32 -2.97 -3.20 -23.65
CA LEU A 32 -4.36 -3.19 -24.06
C LEU A 32 -5.30 -3.98 -23.13
N GLU A 33 -4.79 -4.88 -22.30
CA GLU A 33 -5.59 -5.70 -21.39
C GLU A 33 -6.34 -4.82 -20.37
N PRO A 34 -7.65 -5.05 -20.16
CA PRO A 34 -8.45 -4.30 -19.19
C PRO A 34 -7.84 -4.27 -17.78
N ALA A 35 -7.26 -5.38 -17.31
CA ALA A 35 -6.53 -5.45 -16.04
C ALA A 35 -5.37 -4.45 -15.99
N VAL A 36 -4.55 -4.43 -17.04
CA VAL A 36 -3.39 -3.55 -17.15
C VAL A 36 -3.84 -2.09 -17.22
N LYS A 37 -4.81 -1.74 -18.07
CA LYS A 37 -5.38 -0.38 -18.15
C LYS A 37 -5.91 0.10 -16.81
N SER A 38 -6.64 -0.75 -16.08
CA SER A 38 -7.18 -0.41 -14.77
C SER A 38 -6.08 -0.22 -13.72
N TYR A 39 -5.06 -1.09 -13.71
CA TYR A 39 -3.88 -0.92 -12.85
C TYR A 39 -3.17 0.41 -13.12
N ILE A 40 -2.96 0.75 -14.38
CA ILE A 40 -2.27 1.97 -14.81
C ILE A 40 -3.08 3.21 -14.38
N ALA A 41 -4.40 3.22 -14.64
CA ALA A 41 -5.29 4.29 -14.22
C ALA A 41 -5.35 4.46 -12.69
N CYS A 42 -5.51 3.36 -11.95
CA CYS A 42 -5.52 3.35 -10.49
C CYS A 42 -4.19 3.84 -9.91
N SER A 43 -3.07 3.42 -10.49
CA SER A 43 -1.73 3.85 -10.08
C SER A 43 -1.52 5.35 -10.31
N GLY A 44 -2.02 5.91 -11.42
CA GLY A 44 -2.04 7.34 -11.68
C GLY A 44 -2.88 8.12 -10.65
N ILE A 45 -4.07 7.63 -10.32
CA ILE A 45 -4.95 8.25 -9.30
C ILE A 45 -4.27 8.24 -7.93
N LEU A 46 -3.68 7.12 -7.53
CA LEU A 46 -2.97 7.00 -6.26
C LEU A 46 -1.71 7.87 -6.20
N ALA A 47 -0.98 8.01 -7.32
CA ALA A 47 0.13 8.94 -7.42
C ALA A 47 -0.31 10.39 -7.20
N LEU A 48 -1.37 10.83 -7.89
CA LEU A 48 -1.94 12.18 -7.69
C LEU A 48 -2.42 12.39 -6.25
N LYS A 49 -2.95 11.35 -5.61
CA LYS A 49 -3.37 11.39 -4.21
C LYS A 49 -2.20 11.64 -3.26
N VAL A 50 -1.10 10.88 -3.39
CA VAL A 50 0.13 11.08 -2.57
C VAL A 50 0.62 12.53 -2.71
N LEU A 51 0.68 13.01 -3.97
CA LEU A 51 1.07 14.39 -4.27
C LEU A 51 0.11 15.42 -3.65
N GLY A 52 -1.21 15.18 -3.74
CA GLY A 52 -2.23 16.03 -3.12
C GLY A 52 -2.10 16.10 -1.59
N MET A 53 -1.74 14.99 -0.95
CA MET A 53 -1.52 14.94 0.50
C MET A 53 -0.32 15.77 0.95
N SER A 54 0.75 15.78 0.16
CA SER A 54 1.90 16.67 0.37
C SER A 54 1.48 18.14 0.34
N LEU A 55 0.69 18.55 -0.65
CA LEU A 55 0.17 19.92 -0.74
C LEU A 55 -0.76 20.29 0.43
N LEU A 56 -1.62 19.36 0.86
CA LEU A 56 -2.52 19.58 2.01
C LEU A 56 -1.74 19.79 3.31
N THR A 57 -0.65 19.04 3.50
CA THR A 57 0.24 19.23 4.66
C THR A 57 0.89 20.61 4.61
N GLY A 58 1.42 21.01 3.44
CA GLY A 58 1.97 22.35 3.24
C GLY A 58 0.96 23.46 3.51
N ARG A 59 -0.26 23.35 2.95
CA ARG A 59 -1.35 24.31 3.16
C ARG A 59 -1.72 24.46 4.63
N MET A 60 -1.78 23.35 5.38
CA MET A 60 -2.09 23.40 6.81
C MET A 60 -0.98 24.05 7.63
N ARG A 61 0.29 23.81 7.29
CA ARG A 61 1.43 24.51 7.94
C ARG A 61 1.36 26.02 7.73
N TYR A 62 1.07 26.47 6.51
CA TYR A 62 0.86 27.89 6.22
C TYR A 62 -0.36 28.47 6.95
N LYS A 63 -1.50 27.76 6.96
CA LYS A 63 -2.72 28.21 7.64
C LYS A 63 -2.50 28.38 9.15
N LYS A 64 -1.74 27.48 9.77
CA LYS A 64 -1.43 27.49 11.20
C LYS A 64 -0.20 28.32 11.57
N LYS A 65 0.57 28.79 10.57
CA LYS A 65 1.89 29.45 10.73
C LYS A 65 2.89 28.60 11.55
N VAL A 66 2.78 27.27 11.45
CA VAL A 66 3.63 26.31 12.17
C VAL A 66 4.57 25.63 11.19
N PHE A 67 5.86 25.94 11.29
CA PHE A 67 6.89 25.45 10.37
C PHE A 67 7.88 24.53 11.06
N ALA A 68 8.52 23.66 10.27
CA ALA A 68 9.52 22.72 10.76
C ALA A 68 10.94 23.30 10.76
N ASN A 69 11.20 24.35 9.98
CA ASN A 69 12.51 25.00 9.89
C ASN A 69 12.43 26.44 10.41
N GLU A 70 13.46 26.87 11.13
CA GLU A 70 13.61 28.26 11.61
C GLU A 70 13.67 29.28 10.49
N GLU A 71 14.22 28.93 9.33
CA GLU A 71 14.30 29.85 8.19
C GLU A 71 12.93 30.21 7.61
N ASP A 72 11.95 29.32 7.80
CA ASP A 72 10.59 29.46 7.29
C ASP A 72 9.70 30.22 8.29
N THR A 73 10.23 30.62 9.47
CA THR A 73 9.51 31.43 10.47
C THR A 73 9.70 32.94 10.33
N LYS A 74 10.23 33.40 9.19
CA LYS A 74 10.34 34.84 8.88
C LYS A 74 8.98 35.51 8.64
N LEU A 75 7.89 34.73 8.56
CA LEU A 75 6.51 35.20 8.51
C LEU A 75 6.05 35.66 9.90
N LYS A 76 5.34 36.79 9.97
CA LYS A 76 4.82 37.36 11.22
C LYS A 76 3.93 36.35 11.97
N ASP A 77 4.20 36.14 13.26
CA ASP A 77 3.51 35.21 14.18
C ASP A 77 3.68 33.72 13.86
N SER A 78 4.81 33.33 13.28
CA SER A 78 5.10 31.92 12.99
C SER A 78 6.03 31.28 14.03
N VAL A 79 5.78 30.01 14.32
CA VAL A 79 6.47 29.27 15.39
C VAL A 79 7.07 27.99 14.80
N VAL A 80 8.28 27.65 15.24
CA VAL A 80 8.86 26.32 14.98
C VAL A 80 8.16 25.33 15.90
N LYS A 81 7.26 24.52 15.34
CA LYS A 81 6.57 23.47 16.09
C LYS A 81 6.37 22.25 15.21
N TYR A 82 6.71 21.09 15.75
CA TYR A 82 6.76 19.83 15.01
C TYR A 82 5.46 19.04 15.10
N ASP A 83 4.72 19.23 16.18
CA ASP A 83 3.71 18.35 16.74
C ASP A 83 2.30 18.99 16.78
N ASP A 84 2.03 19.95 15.88
CA ASP A 84 0.67 20.49 15.76
C ASP A 84 -0.33 19.36 15.39
N PRO A 85 -1.39 19.13 16.19
CA PRO A 85 -2.29 17.99 16.01
C PRO A 85 -2.96 17.93 14.64
N ASP A 86 -3.25 19.07 14.02
CA ASP A 86 -3.93 19.13 12.72
C ASP A 86 -2.95 18.84 11.58
N VAL A 87 -1.74 19.37 11.66
CA VAL A 87 -0.66 19.08 10.71
C VAL A 87 -0.24 17.61 10.81
N GLU A 88 -0.12 17.10 12.03
CA GLU A 88 0.29 15.72 12.30
C GLU A 88 -0.74 14.72 11.79
N ARG A 89 -2.03 15.05 11.87
CA ARG A 89 -3.10 14.22 11.30
C ARG A 89 -2.96 14.05 9.79
N ILE A 90 -2.76 15.15 9.05
CA ILE A 90 -2.56 15.05 7.60
C ILE A 90 -1.25 14.32 7.29
N ARG A 91 -0.19 14.60 8.05
CA ARG A 91 1.10 13.91 7.91
C ARG A 91 0.95 12.41 8.11
N ARG A 92 0.21 11.94 9.11
CA ARG A 92 -0.05 10.51 9.35
C ARG A 92 -0.84 9.86 8.22
N ALA A 93 -1.84 10.55 7.67
CA ALA A 93 -2.54 10.05 6.49
C ALA A 93 -1.61 9.96 5.27
N HIS A 94 -0.73 10.95 5.09
CA HIS A 94 0.26 10.95 4.02
C HIS A 94 1.30 9.84 4.20
N LEU A 95 1.84 9.64 5.42
CA LEU A 95 2.75 8.54 5.75
C LEU A 95 2.10 7.18 5.51
N ASN A 96 0.85 7.01 5.92
CA ASN A 96 0.12 5.80 5.64
C ASN A 96 -0.03 5.57 4.13
N ASP A 97 -0.22 6.62 3.33
CA ASP A 97 -0.20 6.52 1.87
C ASP A 97 1.18 6.10 1.34
N LEU A 98 2.27 6.67 1.87
CA LEU A 98 3.65 6.31 1.51
C LEU A 98 4.04 4.88 1.89
N GLU A 99 3.43 4.32 2.92
CA GLU A 99 3.65 2.91 3.31
C GLU A 99 2.86 1.94 2.45
N ASN A 100 1.63 2.30 2.04
CA ASN A 100 0.70 1.37 1.40
C ASN A 100 0.74 1.43 -0.13
N ILE A 101 0.86 2.62 -0.72
CA ILE A 101 0.74 2.81 -2.16
C ILE A 101 1.94 2.22 -2.93
N PRO A 102 3.20 2.37 -2.48
CA PRO A 102 4.32 1.69 -3.13
C PRO A 102 4.19 0.16 -3.11
N VAL A 103 3.67 -0.41 -2.01
CA VAL A 103 3.39 -1.85 -1.92
C VAL A 103 2.34 -2.25 -2.95
N PHE A 104 1.28 -1.46 -3.12
CA PHE A 104 0.29 -1.70 -4.16
C PHE A 104 0.89 -1.63 -5.57
N TRP A 105 1.76 -0.66 -5.85
CA TRP A 105 2.41 -0.58 -7.17
C TRP A 105 3.22 -1.84 -7.47
N VAL A 106 4.05 -2.29 -6.52
CA VAL A 106 4.86 -3.49 -6.71
C VAL A 106 3.99 -4.75 -6.80
N VAL A 107 3.10 -4.99 -5.83
CA VAL A 107 2.28 -6.20 -5.78
C VAL A 107 1.28 -6.24 -6.94
N GLY A 108 0.69 -5.11 -7.32
CA GLY A 108 -0.22 -5.02 -8.46
C GLY A 108 0.48 -5.29 -9.79
N ALA A 109 1.70 -4.77 -9.98
CA ALA A 109 2.51 -5.08 -11.16
C ALA A 109 2.87 -6.57 -11.22
N LEU A 110 3.32 -7.15 -10.11
CA LEU A 110 3.63 -8.58 -10.01
C LEU A 110 2.39 -9.45 -10.24
N TYR A 111 1.22 -9.04 -9.72
CA TYR A 111 -0.03 -9.76 -9.93
C TYR A 111 -0.45 -9.79 -11.40
N LEU A 112 -0.22 -8.72 -12.17
CA LEU A 112 -0.47 -8.74 -13.61
C LEU A 112 0.38 -9.78 -14.35
N THR A 113 1.60 -10.05 -13.87
CA THR A 113 2.47 -11.08 -14.49
C THR A 113 1.97 -12.51 -14.26
N THR A 114 1.00 -12.73 -13.37
CA THR A 114 0.42 -14.06 -13.15
C THR A 114 -0.75 -14.39 -14.09
N GLY A 115 -1.02 -13.53 -15.08
CA GLY A 115 -2.16 -13.68 -15.99
C GLY A 115 -3.52 -13.74 -15.30
N PRO A 116 -3.87 -12.77 -14.42
CA PRO A 116 -5.12 -12.81 -13.67
C PRO A 116 -6.33 -12.52 -14.55
N SER A 117 -7.51 -12.98 -14.13
CA SER A 117 -8.77 -12.58 -14.78
C SER A 117 -8.95 -11.07 -14.75
N ASP A 118 -9.26 -10.48 -15.92
CA ASP A 118 -9.46 -9.04 -16.08
C ASP A 118 -10.44 -8.45 -15.08
N GLU A 119 -11.60 -9.08 -14.91
CA GLU A 119 -12.65 -8.59 -14.01
C GLU A 119 -12.17 -8.56 -12.55
N VAL A 120 -11.43 -9.60 -12.13
CA VAL A 120 -10.89 -9.70 -10.77
C VAL A 120 -9.82 -8.64 -10.54
N ALA A 121 -8.85 -8.52 -11.45
CA ALA A 121 -7.78 -7.54 -11.35
C ALA A 121 -8.34 -6.11 -11.34
N VAL A 122 -9.23 -5.79 -12.28
CA VAL A 122 -9.89 -4.48 -12.38
C VAL A 122 -10.60 -4.11 -11.08
N ASN A 123 -11.41 -5.04 -10.53
CA ASN A 123 -12.16 -4.78 -9.30
C ASN A 123 -11.26 -4.66 -8.08
N LEU A 124 -10.21 -5.49 -7.96
CA LEU A 124 -9.25 -5.39 -6.86
C LEU A 124 -8.53 -4.03 -6.86
N PHE A 125 -8.05 -3.58 -8.03
CA PHE A 125 -7.37 -2.29 -8.16
C PHE A 125 -8.31 -1.12 -7.85
N ARG A 126 -9.57 -1.17 -8.33
CA ARG A 126 -10.59 -0.15 -8.04
C ARG A 126 -10.98 -0.09 -6.58
N VAL A 127 -11.24 -1.24 -5.95
CA VAL A 127 -11.63 -1.32 -4.52
C VAL A 127 -10.50 -0.85 -3.63
N TYR A 128 -9.26 -1.25 -3.91
CA TYR A 128 -8.10 -0.73 -3.20
C TYR A 128 -8.01 0.79 -3.34
N THR A 129 -8.08 1.31 -4.56
CA THR A 129 -7.98 2.75 -4.83
C THR A 129 -9.09 3.55 -4.14
N ALA A 130 -10.34 3.10 -4.24
CA ALA A 130 -11.48 3.71 -3.57
C ALA A 130 -11.35 3.67 -2.05
N GLY A 131 -10.92 2.53 -1.49
CA GLY A 131 -10.66 2.37 -0.06
C GLY A 131 -9.59 3.33 0.45
N ARG A 132 -8.50 3.51 -0.31
CA ARG A 132 -7.45 4.48 0.01
C ARG A 132 -7.97 5.93 -0.05
N ILE A 133 -8.69 6.31 -1.11
CA ILE A 133 -9.27 7.67 -1.23
C ILE A 133 -10.23 7.94 -0.07
N LEU A 134 -11.14 7.01 0.23
CA LEU A 134 -12.09 7.12 1.32
C LEU A 134 -11.41 7.22 2.69
N HIS A 135 -10.35 6.44 2.92
CA HIS A 135 -9.56 6.54 4.15
C HIS A 135 -9.08 7.98 4.39
N THR A 136 -8.52 8.60 3.35
CA THR A 136 -7.98 9.96 3.44
C THR A 136 -9.08 11.01 3.60
N LEU A 137 -10.22 10.86 2.91
CA LEU A 137 -11.38 11.75 3.09
C LEU A 137 -11.92 11.71 4.52
N VAL A 138 -12.03 10.50 5.09
CA VAL A 138 -12.55 10.29 6.46
C VAL A 138 -11.55 10.69 7.53
N TYR A 139 -10.25 10.51 7.30
CA TYR A 139 -9.23 10.80 8.31
C TYR A 139 -8.76 12.26 8.29
N ALA A 140 -8.59 12.86 7.10
CA ALA A 140 -7.95 14.15 6.93
C ALA A 140 -8.91 15.29 6.52
N VAL A 141 -10.00 15.01 5.79
CA VAL A 141 -10.88 16.06 5.22
C VAL A 141 -12.13 16.31 6.07
N LYS A 142 -12.82 15.25 6.50
CA LYS A 142 -13.95 15.33 7.44
C LYS A 142 -13.67 14.44 8.64
N PRO A 143 -13.12 14.99 9.74
CA PRO A 143 -12.78 14.21 10.92
C PRO A 143 -14.06 13.72 11.61
N LEU A 144 -14.48 12.51 11.25
CA LEU A 144 -15.54 11.81 11.95
C LEU A 144 -14.94 11.16 13.21
N PRO A 145 -15.55 11.34 14.40
CA PRO A 145 -15.16 10.56 15.57
C PRO A 145 -15.30 9.07 15.27
N GLN A 146 -14.33 8.28 15.71
CA GLN A 146 -14.37 6.82 15.59
C GLN A 146 -15.67 6.29 16.24
N PRO A 147 -16.37 5.27 15.68
CA PRO A 147 -16.13 4.54 14.42
C PRO A 147 -17.38 4.35 13.53
N ALA A 148 -17.29 4.59 12.22
CA ALA A 148 -18.35 4.18 11.27
C ALA A 148 -17.74 3.61 9.97
N ARG A 149 -17.84 2.28 9.75
CA ARG A 149 -17.42 1.60 8.49
C ARG A 149 -18.14 0.27 8.22
N GLY A 150 -18.96 0.17 7.17
CA GLY A 150 -19.34 -1.09 6.45
C GLY A 150 -20.11 -2.15 7.23
N ILE A 151 -21.43 -2.02 7.36
CA ILE A 151 -22.32 -2.70 8.34
C ILE A 151 -21.90 -4.13 8.76
N CYS A 152 -21.71 -5.12 7.88
CA CYS A 152 -21.33 -6.49 8.31
C CYS A 152 -19.84 -6.66 8.70
N PHE A 153 -18.92 -5.98 7.99
CA PHE A 153 -17.50 -5.95 8.36
C PHE A 153 -17.29 -5.15 9.64
N ALA A 154 -18.03 -4.04 9.82
CA ALA A 154 -18.10 -3.28 11.07
C ALA A 154 -18.56 -4.17 12.21
N ILE A 155 -19.66 -4.90 12.03
CA ILE A 155 -20.26 -5.70 13.10
C ILE A 155 -19.29 -6.80 13.55
N LEU A 156 -18.62 -7.51 12.63
CA LEU A 156 -17.66 -8.56 13.01
C LEU A 156 -16.35 -7.99 13.59
N ALA A 157 -15.85 -6.86 13.07
CA ALA A 157 -14.68 -6.19 13.63
C ALA A 157 -14.95 -5.56 15.00
N LEU A 158 -16.11 -4.90 15.16
CA LEU A 158 -16.58 -4.38 16.44
C LEU A 158 -16.80 -5.51 17.44
N LYS A 159 -17.34 -6.65 17.00
CA LYS A 159 -17.48 -7.85 17.83
C LYS A 159 -16.12 -8.38 18.29
N LEU A 160 -15.15 -8.52 17.38
CA LEU A 160 -13.78 -8.96 17.71
C LEU A 160 -13.15 -8.04 18.78
N LEU A 161 -13.27 -6.72 18.59
CA LEU A 161 -12.81 -5.73 19.56
C LEU A 161 -13.59 -5.80 20.88
N SER A 162 -14.91 -6.01 20.83
CA SER A 162 -15.79 -6.14 21.99
C SER A 162 -15.44 -7.37 22.84
N MET A 163 -14.99 -8.47 22.20
CA MET A 163 -14.53 -9.67 22.91
C MET A 163 -13.20 -9.47 23.62
N SER A 164 -12.29 -8.70 23.01
CA SER A 164 -11.07 -8.27 23.70
C SER A 164 -11.39 -7.43 24.93
N THR A 165 -12.28 -6.44 24.80
CA THR A 165 -12.67 -5.58 25.94
C THR A 165 -13.43 -6.36 27.01
N LEU A 166 -14.32 -7.29 26.63
CA LEU A 166 -15.04 -8.15 27.57
C LEU A 166 -14.08 -9.05 28.34
N THR A 167 -13.06 -9.60 27.69
CA THR A 167 -12.01 -10.40 28.36
C THR A 167 -11.28 -9.57 29.42
N SER A 168 -10.93 -8.32 29.11
CA SER A 168 -10.28 -7.41 30.06
C SER A 168 -11.19 -7.02 31.22
N LEU A 169 -12.46 -6.70 30.95
CA LEU A 169 -13.44 -6.35 31.99
C LEU A 169 -13.71 -7.53 32.93
N VAL A 170 -13.85 -8.74 32.40
CA VAL A 170 -14.03 -9.96 33.21
C VAL A 170 -12.80 -10.23 34.09
N ARG A 171 -11.59 -10.01 33.58
CA ARG A 171 -10.35 -10.13 34.38
C ARG A 171 -10.29 -9.10 35.51
N LEU A 172 -10.67 -7.86 35.22
CA LEU A 172 -10.73 -6.79 36.22
C LEU A 172 -11.82 -7.07 37.28
N SER A 173 -13.01 -7.52 36.88
CA SER A 173 -14.11 -7.81 37.80
C SER A 173 -13.85 -9.05 38.66
N SER A 174 -13.16 -10.05 38.12
CA SER A 174 -12.83 -11.28 38.83
C SER A 174 -11.53 -11.15 39.65
N GLY A 175 -10.75 -10.09 39.45
CA GLY A 175 -9.44 -9.90 40.10
C GLY A 175 -8.42 -10.98 39.72
N ILE A 176 -8.60 -11.62 38.57
CA ILE A 176 -7.79 -12.76 38.10
C ILE A 176 -7.06 -12.34 36.83
N PHE A 177 -5.74 -12.39 36.89
CA PHE A 177 -4.87 -11.92 35.81
C PHE A 177 -3.94 -13.04 35.33
N SER A 178 -3.48 -12.93 34.09
CA SER A 178 -2.48 -13.84 33.52
C SER A 178 -1.05 -13.39 33.80
N ASN A 179 -0.82 -12.09 34.01
CA ASN A 179 0.52 -11.54 34.23
C ASN A 179 0.71 -11.14 35.72
N PRO A 180 1.89 -11.40 36.30
CA PRO A 180 2.19 -11.03 37.68
C PRO A 180 2.26 -9.51 37.91
N GLU A 181 2.65 -8.74 36.89
CA GLU A 181 2.69 -7.28 36.92
C GLU A 181 1.29 -6.67 37.03
N ASP A 182 0.35 -7.15 36.19
CA ASP A 182 -1.05 -6.72 36.20
C ASP A 182 -1.76 -7.12 37.50
N ALA A 183 -1.48 -8.33 38.01
CA ALA A 183 -1.97 -8.77 39.31
C ALA A 183 -1.48 -7.87 40.45
N LYS A 184 -0.23 -7.40 40.39
CA LYS A 184 0.33 -6.47 41.38
C LYS A 184 -0.28 -5.07 41.27
N ALA A 185 -0.46 -4.57 40.04
CA ALA A 185 -1.03 -3.25 39.78
C ALA A 185 -2.51 -3.14 40.20
N PHE A 186 -3.29 -4.20 39.99
CA PHE A 186 -4.73 -4.23 40.28
C PHE A 186 -5.09 -5.02 41.55
N LYS A 187 -4.10 -5.36 42.39
CA LYS A 187 -4.26 -6.14 43.64
C LYS A 187 -5.03 -7.47 43.44
N GLY A 188 -4.82 -8.11 42.30
CA GLY A 188 -5.43 -9.39 41.93
C GLY A 188 -4.51 -10.60 42.13
N LYS A 189 -4.99 -11.78 41.72
CA LYS A 189 -4.24 -13.04 41.78
C LYS A 189 -3.87 -13.51 40.37
N VAL A 190 -2.68 -14.09 40.22
CA VAL A 190 -2.30 -14.77 38.98
C VAL A 190 -2.93 -16.16 38.98
N LYS A 191 -3.88 -16.38 38.09
CA LYS A 191 -4.55 -17.67 37.94
C LYS A 191 -4.97 -17.88 36.49
N TYR A 192 -4.62 -19.03 35.92
CA TYR A 192 -4.77 -19.31 34.48
C TYR A 192 -6.02 -20.15 34.14
N ASP A 193 -6.62 -20.79 35.14
CA ASP A 193 -7.66 -21.81 35.03
C ASP A 193 -9.05 -21.32 35.48
N ASP A 194 -9.24 -20.01 35.63
CA ASP A 194 -10.57 -19.49 36.00
C ASP A 194 -11.61 -19.80 34.90
N PRO A 195 -12.71 -20.49 35.23
CA PRO A 195 -13.64 -21.01 34.24
C PRO A 195 -14.39 -19.92 33.47
N ILE A 196 -14.54 -18.71 34.01
CA ILE A 196 -15.26 -17.60 33.37
C ILE A 196 -14.30 -16.80 32.48
N VAL A 197 -13.10 -16.51 32.99
CA VAL A 197 -12.03 -15.83 32.23
C VAL A 197 -11.62 -16.70 31.04
N GLU A 198 -11.42 -18.00 31.25
CA GLU A 198 -10.98 -18.92 30.20
C GLU A 198 -12.06 -19.14 29.13
N ARG A 199 -13.34 -19.15 29.52
CA ARG A 199 -14.45 -19.21 28.57
C ARG A 199 -14.52 -17.98 27.68
N THR A 200 -14.35 -16.80 28.26
CA THR A 200 -14.35 -15.52 27.50
C THR A 200 -13.13 -15.43 26.58
N ARG A 201 -11.96 -15.85 27.06
CA ARG A 201 -10.72 -15.92 26.28
C ARG A 201 -10.83 -16.90 25.10
N ARG A 202 -11.41 -18.09 25.32
CA ARG A 202 -11.65 -19.07 24.25
C ARG A 202 -12.65 -18.55 23.21
N ALA A 203 -13.67 -17.82 23.63
CA ALA A 203 -14.58 -17.16 22.70
C ALA A 203 -13.86 -16.09 21.85
N HIS A 204 -12.96 -15.31 22.45
CA HIS A 204 -12.13 -14.34 21.73
C HIS A 204 -11.14 -15.02 20.76
N LEU A 205 -10.44 -16.07 21.19
CA LEU A 205 -9.58 -16.86 20.31
C LEU A 205 -10.35 -17.47 19.14
N ASN A 206 -11.54 -18.01 19.40
CA ASN A 206 -12.38 -18.55 18.35
C ASN A 206 -12.77 -17.47 17.33
N ASP A 207 -12.97 -16.22 17.76
CA ASP A 207 -13.18 -15.11 16.85
C ASP A 207 -11.92 -14.75 16.05
N LEU A 208 -10.74 -14.75 16.68
CA LEU A 208 -9.44 -14.53 16.02
C LEU A 208 -9.13 -15.59 14.96
N GLU A 209 -9.53 -16.84 15.17
CA GLU A 209 -9.31 -17.92 14.20
C GLU A 209 -10.34 -17.89 13.06
N ASN A 210 -11.60 -17.57 13.37
CA ASN A 210 -12.69 -17.77 12.42
C ASN A 210 -13.01 -16.54 11.57
N ILE A 211 -12.92 -15.33 12.12
CA ILE A 211 -13.30 -14.09 11.44
C ILE A 211 -12.29 -13.74 10.33
N PRO A 212 -10.97 -13.75 10.56
CA PRO A 212 -9.99 -13.52 9.49
C PRO A 212 -10.03 -14.60 8.41
N ALA A 213 -10.17 -15.87 8.80
CA ALA A 213 -10.32 -16.97 7.84
C ALA A 213 -11.56 -16.79 6.95
N PHE A 214 -12.68 -16.31 7.52
CA PHE A 214 -13.86 -15.97 6.73
C PHE A 214 -13.61 -14.77 5.82
N TRP A 215 -12.93 -13.71 6.26
CA TRP A 215 -12.62 -12.59 5.37
C TRP A 215 -11.81 -13.03 4.15
N VAL A 216 -10.81 -13.90 4.35
CA VAL A 216 -9.99 -14.43 3.26
C VAL A 216 -10.82 -15.32 2.34
N ILE A 217 -11.53 -16.31 2.88
CA ILE A 217 -12.35 -17.24 2.08
C ILE A 217 -13.52 -16.53 1.40
N ALA A 218 -14.08 -15.49 2.01
CA ALA A 218 -15.13 -14.66 1.43
C ALA A 218 -14.62 -13.81 0.27
N ALA A 219 -13.44 -13.21 0.42
CA ALA A 219 -12.80 -12.51 -0.68
C ALA A 219 -12.53 -13.48 -1.85
N LEU A 220 -11.99 -14.67 -1.57
CA LEU A 220 -11.74 -15.71 -2.58
C LEU A 220 -13.04 -16.22 -3.22
N TYR A 221 -14.09 -16.49 -2.45
CA TYR A 221 -15.38 -16.93 -3.00
C TYR A 221 -16.02 -15.89 -3.90
N LEU A 222 -15.92 -14.59 -3.58
CA LEU A 222 -16.41 -13.53 -4.47
C LEU A 222 -15.69 -13.52 -5.83
N THR A 223 -14.43 -13.98 -5.90
CA THR A 223 -13.71 -14.13 -7.18
C THR A 223 -14.31 -15.19 -8.10
N THR A 224 -15.17 -16.08 -7.58
CA THR A 224 -15.82 -17.14 -8.36
C THR A 224 -17.04 -16.64 -9.15
N GLY A 225 -17.38 -15.34 -9.07
CA GLY A 225 -18.60 -14.78 -9.64
C GLY A 225 -19.88 -15.46 -9.10
N PRO A 226 -20.08 -15.57 -7.77
CA PRO A 226 -21.25 -16.22 -7.22
C PRO A 226 -22.52 -15.36 -7.42
N VAL A 227 -23.67 -16.01 -7.53
CA VAL A 227 -24.96 -15.31 -7.62
C VAL A 227 -25.13 -14.39 -6.40
N ALA A 228 -25.35 -13.09 -6.64
CA ALA A 228 -25.31 -12.05 -5.61
C ALA A 228 -26.26 -12.31 -4.43
N VAL A 229 -27.42 -12.92 -4.68
CA VAL A 229 -28.40 -13.32 -3.65
C VAL A 229 -27.82 -14.38 -2.71
N VAL A 230 -27.11 -15.37 -3.27
CA VAL A 230 -26.50 -16.47 -2.51
C VAL A 230 -25.32 -15.96 -1.68
N ALA A 231 -24.44 -15.14 -2.27
CA ALA A 231 -23.32 -14.54 -1.54
C ALA A 231 -23.80 -13.64 -0.38
N THR A 232 -24.84 -12.83 -0.63
CA THR A 232 -25.43 -11.95 0.40
C THR A 232 -26.06 -12.76 1.54
N LEU A 233 -26.76 -13.85 1.21
CA LEU A 233 -27.35 -14.74 2.21
C LEU A 233 -26.27 -15.40 3.08
N LEU A 234 -25.22 -15.96 2.46
CA LEU A 234 -24.12 -16.61 3.16
C LEU A 234 -23.41 -15.66 4.13
N PHE A 235 -23.17 -14.40 3.74
CA PHE A 235 -22.50 -13.42 4.59
C PHE A 235 -23.36 -12.98 5.77
N ARG A 236 -24.66 -12.82 5.56
CA ARG A 236 -25.63 -12.46 6.62
C ARG A 236 -25.78 -13.60 7.62
N VAL A 237 -25.96 -14.82 7.14
CA VAL A 237 -26.08 -16.02 7.99
C VAL A 237 -24.79 -16.24 8.78
N TYR A 238 -23.63 -16.15 8.14
CA TYR A 238 -22.34 -16.24 8.82
C TYR A 238 -22.22 -15.21 9.95
N THR A 239 -22.53 -13.94 9.66
CA THR A 239 -22.45 -12.85 10.64
C THR A 239 -23.40 -13.07 11.83
N ALA A 240 -24.66 -13.43 11.55
CA ALA A 240 -25.66 -13.72 12.58
C ALA A 240 -25.25 -14.92 13.46
N SER A 241 -24.81 -16.02 12.84
CA SER A 241 -24.36 -17.20 13.58
C SER A 241 -23.14 -16.94 14.45
N ARG A 242 -22.20 -16.07 14.02
CA ARG A 242 -21.06 -15.67 14.86
C ARG A 242 -21.49 -14.84 16.07
N ILE A 243 -22.50 -13.97 15.94
CA ILE A 243 -23.04 -13.23 17.08
C ILE A 243 -23.74 -14.20 18.05
N ILE A 244 -24.60 -15.06 17.51
CA ILE A 244 -25.33 -16.07 18.30
C ILE A 244 -24.34 -16.98 19.05
N HIS A 245 -23.27 -17.45 18.39
CA HIS A 245 -22.24 -18.27 19.03
C HIS A 245 -21.64 -17.58 20.26
N THR A 246 -21.27 -16.30 20.16
CA THR A 246 -20.71 -15.55 21.29
C THR A 246 -21.73 -15.37 22.42
N LEU A 247 -23.00 -15.11 22.08
CA LEU A 247 -24.06 -14.99 23.08
C LEU A 247 -24.28 -16.32 23.82
N VAL A 248 -24.40 -17.44 23.12
CA VAL A 248 -24.68 -18.76 23.73
C VAL A 248 -23.46 -19.42 24.38
N TYR A 249 -22.25 -18.97 24.04
CA TYR A 249 -21.00 -19.53 24.56
C TYR A 249 -20.42 -18.72 25.72
N ALA A 250 -20.44 -17.38 25.65
CA ALA A 250 -19.76 -16.52 26.62
C ALA A 250 -20.71 -15.73 27.52
N VAL A 251 -21.86 -15.27 27.00
CA VAL A 251 -22.77 -14.36 27.74
C VAL A 251 -23.86 -15.15 28.49
N VAL A 252 -24.53 -16.07 27.80
CA VAL A 252 -25.56 -16.96 28.35
C VAL A 252 -25.16 -18.40 28.02
N PRO A 253 -24.41 -19.08 28.91
CA PRO A 253 -23.87 -20.41 28.62
C PRO A 253 -25.00 -21.45 28.52
N LEU A 254 -25.37 -21.82 27.29
CA LEU A 254 -26.38 -22.86 27.05
C LEU A 254 -25.74 -24.26 27.00
N PRO A 255 -26.45 -25.32 27.44
CA PRO A 255 -25.97 -26.70 27.32
C PRO A 255 -25.80 -27.12 25.85
N GLN A 256 -25.05 -28.20 25.62
CA GLN A 256 -25.04 -28.82 24.29
C GLN A 256 -26.44 -29.38 23.99
N PRO A 257 -26.96 -29.31 22.74
CA PRO A 257 -26.24 -29.18 21.46
C PRO A 257 -26.17 -27.76 20.87
N THR A 258 -26.83 -26.77 21.47
CA THR A 258 -27.01 -25.42 20.90
C THR A 258 -25.70 -24.73 20.52
N ARG A 259 -24.67 -24.91 21.35
CA ARG A 259 -23.32 -24.35 21.11
C ARG A 259 -22.63 -24.97 19.88
N ALA A 260 -22.76 -26.29 19.72
CA ALA A 260 -22.16 -27.00 18.60
C ALA A 260 -22.85 -26.61 17.28
N ILE A 261 -24.18 -26.48 17.29
CA ILE A 261 -24.96 -26.04 16.13
C ILE A 261 -24.57 -24.61 15.72
N ALA A 262 -24.46 -23.68 16.67
CA ALA A 262 -24.06 -22.30 16.41
C ALA A 262 -22.63 -22.17 15.86
N TYR A 263 -21.74 -23.10 16.19
CA TYR A 263 -20.39 -23.20 15.63
C TYR A 263 -20.37 -23.86 14.23
N MET A 264 -21.19 -24.89 14.02
CA MET A 264 -21.21 -25.70 12.80
C MET A 264 -21.67 -24.90 11.57
N ILE A 265 -22.70 -24.07 11.72
CA ILE A 265 -23.26 -23.26 10.61
C ILE A 265 -22.19 -22.36 9.94
N PRO A 266 -21.46 -21.49 10.67
CA PRO A 266 -20.43 -20.64 10.05
C PRO A 266 -19.22 -21.45 9.56
N TYR A 267 -18.96 -22.63 10.15
CA TYR A 267 -17.91 -23.53 9.69
C TYR A 267 -18.23 -24.14 8.32
N LEU A 268 -19.46 -24.65 8.13
CA LEU A 268 -19.94 -25.19 6.86
C LEU A 268 -19.98 -24.13 5.74
N ILE A 269 -20.35 -22.88 6.09
CA ILE A 269 -20.34 -21.77 5.13
C ILE A 269 -18.92 -21.52 4.58
N LYS A 270 -17.89 -21.51 5.45
CA LYS A 270 -16.49 -21.37 5.01
C LYS A 270 -16.06 -22.53 4.11
N TRP A 271 -16.43 -23.77 4.44
CA TRP A 271 -16.11 -24.93 3.62
C TRP A 271 -16.79 -24.91 2.26
N TYR A 272 -18.08 -24.58 2.21
CA TYR A 272 -18.81 -24.43 0.95
C TYR A 272 -18.16 -23.38 0.05
N MET A 273 -17.84 -22.21 0.60
CA MET A 273 -17.22 -21.11 -0.12
C MET A 273 -15.80 -21.47 -0.62
N GLY A 274 -15.01 -22.15 0.21
CA GLY A 274 -13.68 -22.66 -0.16
C GLY A 274 -13.76 -23.73 -1.26
N PHE A 275 -14.71 -24.66 -1.16
CA PHE A 275 -14.89 -25.72 -2.14
C PHE A 275 -15.37 -25.20 -3.50
N GLN A 276 -16.28 -24.23 -3.52
CA GLN A 276 -16.72 -23.56 -4.75
C GLN A 276 -15.57 -22.80 -5.43
N PHE A 277 -14.67 -22.20 -4.63
CA PHE A 277 -13.44 -21.61 -5.14
C PHE A 277 -12.51 -22.65 -5.77
N SER A 278 -12.26 -23.76 -5.09
CA SER A 278 -11.42 -24.85 -5.62
C SER A 278 -11.98 -25.45 -6.92
N LEU A 279 -13.28 -25.78 -6.98
CA LEU A 279 -13.89 -26.38 -8.17
C LEU A 279 -13.90 -25.46 -9.39
N ARG A 280 -13.96 -24.14 -9.19
CA ARG A 280 -14.03 -23.18 -10.30
C ARG A 280 -12.67 -22.70 -10.78
N SER A 281 -11.61 -22.99 -10.01
CA SER A 281 -10.22 -22.69 -10.37
C SER A 281 -9.63 -23.61 -11.46
N GLU A 282 -10.30 -24.72 -11.80
CA GLU A 282 -9.85 -25.68 -12.82
C GLU A 282 -10.49 -25.50 -14.21
N VAL A 283 -11.40 -24.55 -14.41
CA VAL A 283 -12.23 -24.45 -15.65
C VAL A 283 -11.86 -23.27 -16.56
N CYS A 284 -10.82 -22.49 -16.29
CA CYS A 284 -10.42 -21.39 -17.18
C CYS A 284 -9.35 -21.84 -18.18
N ASN A 285 -9.77 -22.60 -19.18
CA ASN A 285 -9.02 -22.78 -20.42
C ASN A 285 -10.03 -22.63 -21.56
N THR A 286 -9.80 -21.68 -22.48
CA THR A 286 -9.97 -21.83 -23.94
C THR A 286 -9.80 -20.47 -24.66
N TYR A 287 -8.69 -20.37 -25.39
CA TYR A 287 -8.52 -19.86 -26.76
C TYR A 287 -9.69 -19.09 -27.42
N ALA A 288 -9.62 -17.76 -27.51
CA ALA A 288 -10.47 -16.99 -28.46
C ALA A 288 -10.07 -15.50 -28.72
N VAL A 289 -8.80 -15.07 -28.63
CA VAL A 289 -8.48 -13.63 -28.90
C VAL A 289 -7.22 -13.42 -29.76
N TYR A 290 -6.75 -14.42 -30.50
CA TYR A 290 -5.44 -14.31 -31.14
C TYR A 290 -5.39 -13.54 -32.48
N ASN A 291 -6.51 -13.13 -33.08
CA ASN A 291 -6.50 -12.56 -34.44
C ASN A 291 -7.06 -11.13 -34.61
N GLN A 292 -7.22 -10.35 -33.54
CA GLN A 292 -7.58 -8.92 -33.61
C GLN A 292 -6.54 -7.99 -32.94
N ILE A 293 -5.42 -8.53 -32.41
CA ILE A 293 -4.49 -7.83 -31.51
C ILE A 293 -3.31 -7.16 -32.26
N LEU A 294 -3.14 -7.38 -33.55
CA LEU A 294 -1.92 -7.01 -34.29
C LEU A 294 -1.85 -5.55 -34.81
N LEU A 295 -2.79 -4.67 -34.47
CA LEU A 295 -2.83 -3.29 -35.01
C LEU A 295 -2.81 -2.14 -33.98
N ASP A 296 -2.87 -2.39 -32.68
CA ASP A 296 -2.94 -1.31 -31.65
C ASP A 296 -1.85 -1.40 -30.55
N MET A 297 -0.74 -2.12 -30.79
CA MET A 297 0.38 -2.10 -29.83
C MET A 297 1.12 -0.77 -29.91
N VAL A 298 1.33 -0.10 -28.78
CA VAL A 298 2.44 0.86 -28.61
C VAL A 298 3.65 0.05 -28.13
N PRO A 299 4.55 -0.39 -29.02
CA PRO A 299 5.68 -1.22 -28.61
C PRO A 299 6.67 -0.37 -27.83
N VAL A 300 6.65 -0.40 -26.50
CA VAL A 300 7.66 0.27 -25.68
C VAL A 300 8.97 -0.50 -25.81
N THR A 301 9.87 -0.04 -26.67
CA THR A 301 11.18 -0.69 -26.87
C THR A 301 12.30 0.06 -26.15
N ILE A 302 13.30 -0.67 -25.65
CA ILE A 302 14.47 -0.09 -24.94
C ILE A 302 15.32 0.80 -25.87
N LEU A 303 15.09 0.72 -27.19
CA LEU A 303 15.80 1.51 -28.19
C LEU A 303 15.26 2.95 -28.30
N GLU A 304 14.03 3.20 -27.84
CA GLU A 304 13.39 4.51 -27.95
C GLU A 304 14.10 5.59 -27.12
N PRO A 305 14.23 6.81 -27.67
CA PRO A 305 14.85 7.93 -26.96
C PRO A 305 14.20 8.24 -25.61
N ALA A 306 12.86 8.24 -25.54
CA ALA A 306 12.13 8.46 -24.29
C ALA A 306 12.44 7.41 -23.23
N VAL A 307 12.45 6.12 -23.61
CA VAL A 307 12.74 4.99 -22.71
C VAL A 307 14.18 5.04 -22.19
N LYS A 308 15.16 5.29 -23.08
CA LYS A 308 16.57 5.47 -22.69
C LYS A 308 16.75 6.63 -21.71
N SER A 309 16.10 7.77 -21.99
CA SER A 309 16.16 8.94 -21.12
C SER A 309 15.54 8.65 -19.75
N TYR A 310 14.40 7.95 -19.70
CA TYR A 310 13.76 7.53 -18.45
C TYR A 310 14.67 6.62 -17.62
N ILE A 311 15.28 5.60 -18.23
CA ILE A 311 16.18 4.67 -17.53
C ILE A 311 17.41 5.40 -16.99
N ALA A 312 18.05 6.25 -17.82
CA ALA A 312 19.21 7.02 -17.40
C ALA A 312 18.89 7.98 -16.24
N CYS A 313 17.78 8.72 -16.34
CA CYS A 313 17.31 9.61 -15.29
C CYS A 313 16.98 8.85 -14.00
N SER A 314 16.34 7.68 -14.12
CA SER A 314 15.99 6.83 -12.98
C SER A 314 17.23 6.29 -12.27
N GLY A 315 18.26 5.89 -13.02
CA GLY A 315 19.56 5.48 -12.46
C GLY A 315 20.25 6.61 -11.70
N ILE A 316 20.28 7.82 -12.27
CA ILE A 316 20.83 9.02 -11.60
C ILE A 316 20.09 9.30 -10.30
N LEU A 317 18.75 9.26 -10.32
CA LEU A 317 17.93 9.49 -9.13
C LEU A 317 18.11 8.40 -8.06
N ALA A 318 18.26 7.14 -8.46
CA ALA A 318 18.54 6.04 -7.53
C ALA A 318 19.89 6.24 -6.82
N LEU A 319 20.95 6.54 -7.58
CA LEU A 319 22.26 6.87 -7.02
C LEU A 319 22.19 8.08 -6.07
N LYS A 320 21.37 9.06 -6.40
CA LYS A 320 21.14 10.22 -5.55
C LYS A 320 20.46 9.86 -4.23
N VAL A 321 19.41 9.03 -4.24
CA VAL A 321 18.74 8.54 -3.00
C VAL A 321 19.74 7.80 -2.13
N LEU A 322 20.53 6.89 -2.72
CA LEU A 322 21.60 6.20 -2.01
C LEU A 322 22.63 7.18 -1.45
N GLY A 323 23.04 8.20 -2.22
CA GLY A 323 23.94 9.25 -1.77
C GLY A 323 23.41 10.06 -0.57
N MET A 324 22.09 10.26 -0.46
CA MET A 324 21.48 10.94 0.69
C MET A 324 21.65 10.17 2.00
N SER A 325 21.65 8.84 1.96
CA SER A 325 21.96 8.01 3.14
C SER A 325 23.40 8.25 3.62
N LEU A 326 24.36 8.32 2.69
CA LEU A 326 25.77 8.58 2.99
C LEU A 326 25.99 9.99 3.54
N LEU A 327 25.30 11.00 2.97
CA LEU A 327 25.33 12.37 3.48
C LEU A 327 24.77 12.47 4.90
N THR A 328 23.70 11.73 5.20
CA THR A 328 23.14 11.65 6.55
C THR A 328 24.16 11.07 7.53
N GLY A 329 24.77 9.95 7.18
CA GLY A 329 25.83 9.32 7.98
C GLY A 329 27.01 10.26 8.21
N ARG A 330 27.53 10.89 7.15
CA ARG A 330 28.61 11.88 7.23
C ARG A 330 28.27 13.03 8.18
N MET A 331 27.04 13.55 8.14
CA MET A 331 26.64 14.65 9.04
C MET A 331 26.56 14.18 10.50
N ARG A 332 26.02 12.99 10.76
CA ARG A 332 26.01 12.39 12.10
C ARG A 332 27.41 12.26 12.68
N TYR A 333 28.37 11.74 11.90
CA TYR A 333 29.78 11.67 12.32
C TYR A 333 30.41 13.05 12.50
N LYS A 334 30.15 14.01 11.61
CA LYS A 334 30.69 15.38 11.71
C LYS A 334 30.20 16.08 12.99
N LYS A 335 28.95 15.88 13.36
CA LYS A 335 28.31 16.49 14.54
C LYS A 335 28.45 15.67 15.81
N LYS A 336 28.90 14.40 15.70
CA LYS A 336 28.91 13.40 16.77
C LYS A 336 27.52 13.17 17.39
N VAL A 337 26.47 13.32 16.58
CA VAL A 337 25.07 13.15 17.01
C VAL A 337 24.49 11.89 16.37
N PHE A 338 24.16 10.91 17.20
CA PHE A 338 23.67 9.61 16.77
C PHE A 338 22.23 9.35 17.23
N ALA A 339 21.58 8.40 16.57
CA ALA A 339 20.20 8.01 16.89
C ALA A 339 20.14 6.90 17.94
N ASN A 340 21.22 6.12 18.09
CA ASN A 340 21.25 4.98 18.98
C ASN A 340 22.43 5.10 19.95
N GLU A 341 22.28 4.51 21.13
CA GLU A 341 23.29 4.54 22.20
C GLU A 341 24.54 3.73 21.84
N GLU A 342 24.41 2.65 21.08
CA GLU A 342 25.56 1.84 20.67
C GLU A 342 26.53 2.58 19.73
N ASP A 343 26.04 3.61 19.03
CA ASP A 343 26.81 4.45 18.11
C ASP A 343 27.56 5.57 18.84
N THR A 344 27.30 5.80 20.14
CA THR A 344 27.95 6.86 20.92
C THR A 344 29.26 6.43 21.59
N LYS A 345 29.93 5.42 21.05
CA LYS A 345 31.24 4.96 21.54
C LYS A 345 32.38 5.93 21.21
N LEU A 346 32.12 6.90 20.33
CA LEU A 346 33.07 7.95 19.96
C LEU A 346 33.11 9.05 21.03
N LYS A 347 34.30 9.57 21.31
CA LYS A 347 34.50 10.65 22.29
C LYS A 347 33.65 11.89 21.94
N ASP A 348 32.93 12.43 22.92
CA ASP A 348 32.01 13.59 22.81
C ASP A 348 30.79 13.36 21.91
N SER A 349 30.33 12.12 21.77
CA SER A 349 29.11 11.81 21.02
C SER A 349 27.89 11.68 21.93
N VAL A 350 26.73 12.09 21.40
CA VAL A 350 25.47 12.12 22.15
C VAL A 350 24.35 11.51 21.33
N VAL A 351 23.42 10.85 22.02
CA VAL A 351 22.15 10.44 21.42
C VAL A 351 21.25 11.66 21.37
N LYS A 352 20.94 12.11 20.15
CA LYS A 352 20.04 13.23 19.94
C LYS A 352 19.32 13.07 18.60
N TYR A 353 18.00 13.21 18.64
CA TYR A 353 17.13 12.96 17.48
C TYR A 353 16.77 14.23 16.69
N ASP A 354 16.90 15.40 17.31
CA ASP A 354 16.40 16.69 16.84
C ASP A 354 17.52 17.67 16.46
N ASP A 355 18.73 17.18 16.17
CA ASP A 355 19.80 18.05 15.65
C ASP A 355 19.36 18.71 14.32
N PRO A 356 19.35 20.05 14.24
CA PRO A 356 18.80 20.76 13.08
C PRO A 356 19.48 20.42 11.74
N ASP A 357 20.79 20.15 11.74
CA ASP A 357 21.55 19.88 10.52
C ASP A 357 21.35 18.44 10.05
N VAL A 358 21.33 17.48 10.98
CA VAL A 358 21.02 16.08 10.68
C VAL A 358 19.57 15.93 10.20
N GLU A 359 18.62 16.56 10.90
CA GLU A 359 17.20 16.49 10.53
C GLU A 359 16.92 17.16 9.18
N ARG A 360 17.64 18.22 8.84
CA ARG A 360 17.53 18.84 7.50
C ARG A 360 17.90 17.87 6.38
N ILE A 361 19.01 17.14 6.51
CA ILE A 361 19.41 16.14 5.51
C ILE A 361 18.40 14.99 5.48
N ARG A 362 17.94 14.52 6.65
CA ARG A 362 16.91 13.48 6.74
C ARG A 362 15.60 13.89 6.07
N ARG A 363 15.16 15.15 6.21
CA ARG A 363 13.97 15.68 5.51
C ARG A 363 14.16 15.74 4.01
N ALA A 364 15.33 16.15 3.52
CA ALA A 364 15.62 16.11 2.10
C ALA A 364 15.59 14.66 1.56
N HIS A 365 16.16 13.72 2.31
CA HIS A 365 16.12 12.30 1.96
C HIS A 365 14.70 11.74 2.00
N LEU A 366 13.92 12.08 3.02
CA LEU A 366 12.51 11.68 3.09
C LEU A 366 11.71 12.25 1.92
N ASN A 367 11.93 13.52 1.57
CA ASN A 367 11.29 14.12 0.41
C ASN A 367 11.67 13.39 -0.89
N ASP A 368 12.89 12.87 -1.00
CA ASP A 368 13.27 12.01 -2.12
C ASP A 368 12.52 10.69 -2.13
N LEU A 369 12.40 10.03 -0.99
CA LEU A 369 11.61 8.80 -0.81
C LEU A 369 10.11 9.02 -1.08
N GLU A 370 9.62 10.24 -0.88
CA GLU A 370 8.24 10.62 -1.18
C GLU A 370 7.98 10.85 -2.68
N ASN A 371 8.96 11.38 -3.42
CA ASN A 371 8.74 11.87 -4.78
C ASN A 371 9.35 10.97 -5.87
N ILE A 372 10.54 10.42 -5.65
CA ILE A 372 11.27 9.64 -6.66
C ILE A 372 10.55 8.31 -6.96
N PRO A 373 10.06 7.54 -5.97
CA PRO A 373 9.27 6.35 -6.26
C PRO A 373 7.99 6.63 -7.05
N VAL A 374 7.30 7.74 -6.75
CA VAL A 374 6.13 8.19 -7.52
C VAL A 374 6.53 8.47 -8.96
N PHE A 375 7.66 9.15 -9.19
CA PHE A 375 8.18 9.41 -10.53
C PHE A 375 8.58 8.15 -11.28
N TRP A 376 9.19 7.15 -10.64
CA TRP A 376 9.50 5.88 -11.31
C TRP A 376 8.23 5.22 -11.83
N VAL A 377 7.20 5.13 -10.99
CA VAL A 377 5.93 4.52 -11.42
C VAL A 377 5.25 5.37 -12.48
N VAL A 378 5.01 6.66 -12.22
CA VAL A 378 4.32 7.55 -13.16
C VAL A 378 5.10 7.71 -14.47
N GLY A 379 6.43 7.80 -14.43
CA GLY A 379 7.28 7.91 -15.61
C GLY A 379 7.24 6.66 -16.48
N ALA A 380 7.33 5.47 -15.86
CA ALA A 380 7.19 4.21 -16.57
C ALA A 380 5.79 4.08 -17.21
N LEU A 381 4.74 4.41 -16.45
CA LEU A 381 3.37 4.39 -16.95
C LEU A 381 3.13 5.43 -18.05
N TYR A 382 3.76 6.60 -17.99
CA TYR A 382 3.62 7.63 -19.00
C TYR A 382 4.17 7.18 -20.36
N LEU A 383 5.28 6.42 -20.39
CA LEU A 383 5.83 5.85 -21.63
C LEU A 383 4.84 4.95 -22.35
N THR A 384 3.97 4.24 -21.62
CA THR A 384 2.93 3.39 -22.20
C THR A 384 1.84 4.15 -22.95
N THR A 385 1.74 5.48 -22.76
CA THR A 385 0.75 6.33 -23.46
C THR A 385 1.19 6.76 -24.87
N GLY A 386 2.36 6.31 -25.34
CA GLY A 386 2.96 6.74 -26.61
C GLY A 386 3.26 8.24 -26.68
N PRO A 387 3.94 8.84 -25.67
CA PRO A 387 4.22 10.27 -25.69
C PRO A 387 5.27 10.64 -26.75
N SER A 388 5.24 11.89 -27.23
CA SER A 388 6.32 12.43 -28.07
C SER A 388 7.67 12.33 -27.35
N ASP A 389 8.69 11.80 -28.03
CA ASP A 389 10.05 11.63 -27.51
C ASP A 389 10.61 12.93 -26.93
N GLU A 390 10.47 14.04 -27.66
CA GLU A 390 10.98 15.34 -27.23
C GLU A 390 10.34 15.79 -25.91
N VAL A 391 9.02 15.64 -25.79
CA VAL A 391 8.28 16.00 -24.58
C VAL A 391 8.70 15.10 -23.42
N ALA A 392 8.71 13.78 -23.60
CA ALA A 392 9.04 12.83 -22.56
C ALA A 392 10.49 13.00 -22.07
N VAL A 393 11.46 13.10 -22.99
CA VAL A 393 12.87 13.32 -22.67
C VAL A 393 13.07 14.60 -21.86
N ASN A 394 12.44 15.71 -22.27
CA ASN A 394 12.54 16.98 -21.56
C ASN A 394 11.91 16.92 -20.17
N LEU A 395 10.74 16.29 -20.02
CA LEU A 395 10.10 16.11 -18.72
C LEU A 395 10.98 15.33 -17.75
N PHE A 396 11.58 14.21 -18.19
CA PHE A 396 12.46 13.39 -17.34
C PHE A 396 13.74 14.13 -16.93
N ARG A 397 14.34 14.87 -17.86
CA ARG A 397 15.55 15.67 -17.59
C ARG A 397 15.28 16.82 -16.64
N VAL A 398 14.21 17.59 -16.87
CA VAL A 398 13.84 18.72 -16.00
C VAL A 398 13.43 18.22 -14.62
N TYR A 399 12.69 17.11 -14.54
CA TYR A 399 12.38 16.47 -13.26
C TYR A 399 13.67 16.12 -12.50
N THR A 400 14.59 15.42 -13.16
CA THR A 400 15.86 14.97 -12.55
C THR A 400 16.71 16.15 -12.09
N ALA A 401 16.89 17.16 -12.94
CA ALA A 401 17.61 18.38 -12.60
C ALA A 401 16.96 19.10 -11.40
N GLY A 402 15.63 19.26 -11.39
CA GLY A 402 14.91 19.88 -10.28
C GLY A 402 15.07 19.11 -8.97
N ARG A 403 15.05 17.77 -8.98
CA ARG A 403 15.28 16.95 -7.79
C ARG A 403 16.71 17.04 -7.26
N ILE A 404 17.71 17.15 -8.13
CA ILE A 404 19.11 17.36 -7.74
C ILE A 404 19.26 18.76 -7.14
N LEU A 405 18.76 19.78 -7.84
CA LEU A 405 18.79 21.17 -7.38
C LEU A 405 18.09 21.34 -6.03
N HIS A 406 16.92 20.71 -5.83
CA HIS A 406 16.20 20.73 -4.56
C HIS A 406 17.08 20.26 -3.40
N THR A 407 17.79 19.13 -3.56
CA THR A 407 18.72 18.64 -2.52
C THR A 407 19.88 19.59 -2.29
N LEU A 408 20.44 20.18 -3.34
CA LEU A 408 21.52 21.15 -3.21
C LEU A 408 21.08 22.38 -2.42
N VAL A 409 19.91 22.96 -2.74
CA VAL A 409 19.40 24.18 -2.08
C VAL A 409 18.77 23.93 -0.72
N TYR A 410 18.37 22.69 -0.41
CA TYR A 410 17.75 22.33 0.86
C TYR A 410 18.76 21.81 1.88
N ALA A 411 19.63 20.87 1.47
CA ALA A 411 20.46 20.08 2.39
C ALA A 411 21.96 20.41 2.32
N VAL A 412 22.50 20.76 1.15
CA VAL A 412 23.94 21.00 1.00
C VAL A 412 24.30 22.46 1.26
N LYS A 413 23.62 23.38 0.59
CA LYS A 413 23.77 24.82 0.79
C LYS A 413 22.36 25.41 0.98
N PRO A 414 21.89 25.56 2.23
CA PRO A 414 20.59 26.12 2.52
C PRO A 414 20.39 27.50 1.90
N PHE A 415 19.46 27.61 0.96
CA PHE A 415 18.98 28.89 0.45
C PHE A 415 17.66 29.27 1.10
N PRO A 416 17.41 30.57 1.35
CA PRO A 416 16.11 31.04 1.79
C PRO A 416 15.04 30.73 0.73
N GLN A 417 13.77 30.67 1.17
CA GLN A 417 12.64 30.71 0.23
C GLN A 417 12.78 31.94 -0.69
N PRO A 418 12.43 31.85 -1.99
CA PRO A 418 11.58 30.84 -2.63
C PRO A 418 12.31 29.69 -3.34
N ALA A 419 13.66 29.68 -3.37
CA ALA A 419 14.44 28.74 -4.20
C ALA A 419 14.05 27.27 -3.99
N ARG A 420 13.87 26.86 -2.72
CA ARG A 420 13.41 25.51 -2.34
C ARG A 420 12.02 25.17 -2.89
N GLY A 421 11.09 26.12 -2.79
CA GLY A 421 9.73 25.97 -3.29
C GLY A 421 9.72 25.83 -4.82
N ILE A 422 10.49 26.64 -5.54
CA ILE A 422 10.58 26.57 -7.00
C ILE A 422 11.15 25.22 -7.46
N CYS A 423 12.26 24.77 -6.86
CA CYS A 423 12.87 23.48 -7.18
C CYS A 423 11.98 22.27 -6.84
N PHE A 424 11.01 22.43 -5.93
CA PHE A 424 10.01 21.41 -5.63
C PHE A 424 8.83 21.45 -6.61
N VAL A 425 8.29 22.65 -6.87
CA VAL A 425 7.06 22.87 -7.64
C VAL A 425 7.20 22.41 -9.09
N ILE A 426 8.35 22.62 -9.73
CA ILE A 426 8.55 22.23 -11.13
C ILE A 426 8.49 20.69 -11.31
N PRO A 427 9.33 19.88 -10.61
CA PRO A 427 9.20 18.41 -10.64
C PRO A 427 7.80 17.93 -10.24
N PHE A 428 7.18 18.58 -9.27
CA PHE A 428 5.85 18.22 -8.80
C PHE A 428 4.78 18.37 -9.91
N TRP A 429 4.78 19.49 -10.64
CA TRP A 429 3.88 19.70 -11.78
C TRP A 429 4.13 18.75 -12.94
N ILE A 430 5.40 18.37 -13.18
CA ILE A 430 5.74 17.36 -14.18
C ILE A 430 5.08 16.01 -13.84
N THR A 431 5.16 15.58 -12.58
CA THR A 431 4.50 14.33 -12.14
C THR A 431 2.98 14.42 -12.24
N ILE A 432 2.38 15.57 -11.93
CA ILE A 432 0.94 15.80 -12.14
C ILE A 432 0.57 15.69 -13.62
N TYR A 433 1.31 16.38 -14.49
CA TYR A 433 1.05 16.37 -15.94
C TYR A 433 1.07 14.94 -16.49
N MET A 434 2.11 14.16 -16.16
CA MET A 434 2.21 12.76 -16.57
C MET A 434 1.06 11.92 -15.99
N GLY A 435 0.73 12.09 -14.70
CA GLY A 435 -0.39 11.43 -14.05
C GLY A 435 -1.75 11.71 -14.73
N VAL A 436 -2.02 12.97 -15.08
CA VAL A 436 -3.24 13.36 -15.79
C VAL A 436 -3.28 12.76 -17.19
N LYS A 437 -2.16 12.74 -17.92
CA LYS A 437 -2.08 12.10 -19.24
C LYS A 437 -2.35 10.61 -19.18
N ILE A 438 -1.78 9.91 -18.20
CA ILE A 438 -2.04 8.49 -17.94
C ILE A 438 -3.53 8.26 -17.70
N ILE A 439 -4.13 8.98 -16.75
CA ILE A 439 -5.54 8.83 -16.41
C ILE A 439 -6.43 9.11 -17.62
N SER A 440 -6.15 10.20 -18.35
CA SER A 440 -6.95 10.58 -19.53
C SER A 440 -6.86 9.52 -20.64
N HIS A 441 -5.68 8.96 -20.86
CA HIS A 441 -5.46 7.93 -21.88
C HIS A 441 -6.20 6.62 -21.55
N TYR A 442 -6.14 6.18 -20.29
CA TYR A 442 -6.67 4.87 -19.90
C TYR A 442 -8.10 4.87 -19.35
N MET A 443 -8.62 6.00 -18.86
CA MET A 443 -10.03 6.09 -18.44
C MET A 443 -11.00 6.22 -19.61
N ILE A 444 -10.56 6.66 -20.80
CA ILE A 444 -11.39 6.62 -22.01
C ILE A 444 -11.56 5.17 -22.52
N ALA A 445 -10.70 4.25 -22.07
CA ALA A 445 -10.67 2.85 -22.48
C ALA A 445 -11.27 1.87 -21.45
N LEU A 446 -11.88 2.39 -20.37
CA LEU A 446 -12.66 1.68 -19.34
C LEU A 446 -14.14 1.99 -19.53
#